data_AF-A0A2V5WCX4-F1
#
_entry.id   AF-A0A2V5WCX4-F1
#
_cell.length_a   1.000
_cell.length_b   1.000
_cell.length_c   1.000
_cell.angle_alpha   90.00
_cell.angle_beta   90.00
_cell.angle_gamma   90.00
#
_symmetry.space_group_name_H-M   'P 1'
#
loop_
_entity.id
_entity.type
_entity.pdbx_description
1 polymer ?
#
loop_
_entity_poly.entity_id
_entity_poly.type
_entity_poly.pdbx_seq_one_letter_code
_entity_poly.pdbx_strand_id
1 'polypeptide(L)' 'GLTTWENVVCSCIACNTRKGNRLPHEAHMTLIRRPKRPKWRPFVHVTFSSQHHESWRHFVDLAYWNVELSD' A
#
# COMPACT_ATOMS: atom_id res chain seq x y z
N GLY A 1 9.29 10.39 -8.76
CA GLY A 1 10.24 9.36 -8.31
C GLY A 1 9.64 7.99 -8.55
N LEU A 2 10.45 6.93 -8.50
CA LEU A 2 9.97 5.54 -8.63
C LEU A 2 9.15 5.13 -7.40
N THR A 3 8.23 4.17 -7.55
CA THR A 3 7.50 3.56 -6.43
C THR A 3 8.21 2.28 -6.02
N THR A 4 8.90 2.28 -4.88
CA THR A 4 9.66 1.11 -4.40
C THR A 4 9.36 0.80 -2.93
N TRP A 5 9.68 -0.41 -2.49
CA TRP A 5 9.48 -0.84 -1.10
C TRP A 5 10.30 -0.03 -0.09
N GLU A 6 11.36 0.62 -0.56
CA GLU A 6 12.30 1.42 0.21
C GLU A 6 11.90 2.89 0.30
N ASN A 7 10.79 3.30 -0.33
CA ASN A 7 10.32 4.69 -0.29
C ASN A 7 8.82 4.87 -0.05
N VAL A 8 8.02 3.81 -0.06
CA VAL A 8 6.60 3.85 0.28
C VAL A 8 6.39 3.61 1.78
N VAL A 9 5.54 4.43 2.41
CA VAL A 9 5.13 4.33 3.81
C VAL A 9 3.64 4.62 3.95
N CYS A 10 2.98 4.07 4.97
CA CYS A 10 1.61 4.42 5.31
C CYS A 10 1.55 5.81 5.96
N SER A 11 0.50 6.57 5.68
CA SER A 11 0.24 7.86 6.33
C SER A 11 -1.26 8.13 6.40
N CYS A 12 -1.67 9.00 7.33
CA CYS A 12 -3.01 9.59 7.29
C CYS A 12 -3.04 10.76 6.28
N ILE A 13 -4.24 11.19 5.92
CA ILE A 13 -4.45 12.29 4.96
C ILE A 13 -3.73 13.57 5.42
N ALA A 14 -3.90 13.97 6.68
CA ALA A 14 -3.28 15.19 7.20
C ALA A 14 -1.74 15.16 7.13
N CYS A 15 -1.12 14.02 7.45
CA CYS A 15 0.33 13.84 7.33
C CYS A 15 0.80 13.88 5.88
N ASN A 16 0.09 13.22 4.96
CA ASN A 16 0.43 13.23 3.54
C ASN A 16 0.34 14.64 2.95
N THR A 17 -0.72 15.37 3.29
CA THR A 17 -0.91 16.77 2.88
C THR A 17 0.18 17.68 3.46
N ARG A 18 0.52 17.51 4.75
CA ARG A 18 1.62 18.27 5.37
C ARG A 18 2.96 18.00 4.68
N LYS A 19 3.27 16.75 4.33
CA LYS A 19 4.49 16.40 3.60
C LYS A 19 4.52 17.04 2.21
N GLY A 20 3.45 16.83 1.44
CA GLY A 20 3.36 17.27 0.05
C GLY A 20 4.55 16.79 -0.80
N ASN A 21 5.07 17.68 -1.64
CA ASN A 21 6.18 17.41 -2.56
C ASN A 21 7.58 17.49 -1.91
N ARG A 22 7.64 17.61 -0.59
CA ARG A 22 8.90 17.69 0.17
C ARG A 22 9.38 16.31 0.62
N LEU A 23 10.67 16.15 0.84
CA LEU A 23 11.24 15.03 1.57
C LEU A 23 10.81 15.08 3.05
N PRO A 24 10.80 13.95 3.76
CA PRO A 24 10.41 13.93 5.18
C PRO A 24 11.19 14.95 6.03
N HIS A 25 12.50 15.09 5.83
CA HIS A 25 13.32 16.04 6.58
C HIS A 25 13.01 17.51 6.22
N GLU A 26 12.71 17.81 4.96
CA GLU A 26 12.27 19.14 4.50
C GLU A 26 10.88 19.51 5.06
N ALA A 27 10.06 18.52 5.44
CA ALA A 27 8.77 18.71 6.10
C ALA A 27 8.87 18.65 7.64
N HIS A 28 10.08 18.52 8.20
CA HIS A 28 10.32 18.27 9.62
C HIS A 28 9.53 17.06 10.15
N MET A 29 9.56 15.98 9.39
CA MET A 29 8.91 14.71 9.69
C MET A 29 9.94 13.59 9.78
N THR A 30 9.76 12.70 10.75
CA THR A 30 10.60 11.52 10.95
C THR A 30 9.77 10.25 10.76
N LEU A 31 10.32 9.29 10.02
CA LEU A 31 9.66 8.00 9.85
C LEU A 31 9.78 7.17 11.14
N ILE A 32 8.68 6.55 11.56
CA ILE A 32 8.65 5.63 12.71
C ILE A 32 9.57 4.42 12.47
N ARG A 33 9.62 3.95 11.22
CA ARG A 33 10.43 2.81 10.79
C ARG A 33 10.96 3.04 9.39
N ARG A 34 12.17 2.56 9.13
CA ARG A 34 12.76 2.56 7.79
C ARG A 34 11.93 1.65 6.85
N PRO A 35 11.43 2.16 5.71
CA PRO A 35 10.73 1.35 4.71
C PRO A 35 11.68 0.31 4.13
N LYS A 36 11.17 -0.92 3.97
CA LYS A 36 11.89 -2.05 3.40
C LYS A 36 10.90 -3.09 2.90
N ARG A 37 11.32 -3.89 1.92
CA ARG A 37 10.54 -5.02 1.41
C ARG A 37 10.16 -5.98 2.56
N PRO A 38 8.88 -6.40 2.66
CA PRO A 38 8.49 -7.41 3.64
C PRO A 38 9.19 -8.74 3.34
N LYS A 39 9.53 -9.49 4.38
CA LYS A 39 10.03 -10.86 4.23
C LYS A 39 8.83 -11.77 3.96
N TRP A 40 8.87 -12.49 2.85
CA TRP A 40 7.88 -13.54 2.60
C TRP A 40 7.99 -14.64 3.66
N ARG A 41 6.85 -15.07 4.21
CA ARG A 41 6.78 -16.11 5.24
C ARG A 41 5.85 -17.22 4.76
N PRO A 42 6.36 -18.29 4.12
CA PRO A 42 5.54 -19.32 3.47
C PRO A 42 4.54 -20.00 4.39
N PHE A 43 4.82 -20.05 5.70
CA PHE A 43 4.02 -20.79 6.67
C PHE A 43 3.02 -19.93 7.46
N VAL A 44 2.89 -18.64 7.12
CA VAL A 44 1.90 -17.76 7.75
C VAL A 44 0.71 -17.64 6.81
N HIS A 45 -0.33 -18.44 7.07
CA HIS A 45 -1.65 -18.20 6.49
C HIS A 45 -2.33 -17.09 7.28
N VAL A 46 -2.40 -15.89 6.70
CA VAL A 46 -3.23 -14.81 7.23
C VAL A 46 -4.63 -14.97 6.64
N THR A 47 -5.58 -15.42 7.46
CA THR A 47 -6.99 -15.47 7.09
C THR A 47 -7.58 -14.08 7.29
N PHE A 48 -7.90 -13.36 6.20
CA PHE A 48 -8.61 -12.09 6.30
C PHE A 48 -10.08 -12.38 6.65
N SER A 49 -10.43 -12.31 7.93
CA SER A 49 -11.79 -12.59 8.43
C SER A 49 -12.75 -11.41 8.30
N SER A 50 -12.31 -10.29 7.72
CA SER A 50 -13.14 -9.10 7.51
C SER A 50 -13.85 -9.19 6.17
N GLN A 51 -15.17 -8.96 6.16
CA GLN A 51 -15.93 -8.67 4.95
C GLN A 51 -15.19 -7.56 4.18
N HIS A 52 -14.62 -7.91 3.03
CA HIS A 52 -14.03 -6.91 2.15
C HIS A 52 -15.13 -5.90 1.82
N HIS A 53 -14.86 -4.62 2.10
CA HIS A 53 -15.80 -3.56 1.77
C HIS A 53 -16.14 -3.67 0.27
N GLU A 54 -17.43 -3.67 -0.10
CA GLU A 54 -17.88 -4.10 -1.43
C GLU A 54 -17.16 -3.40 -2.58
N SER A 55 -16.77 -2.13 -2.39
CA SER A 55 -15.98 -1.35 -3.35
C SER A 55 -14.65 -2.01 -3.76
N TRP A 56 -14.11 -2.91 -2.94
CA TRP A 56 -12.87 -3.63 -3.20
C TRP A 56 -13.05 -4.87 -4.07
N ARG A 57 -14.29 -5.36 -4.27
CA ARG A 57 -14.56 -6.51 -5.14
C ARG A 57 -13.93 -6.33 -6.52
N HIS A 58 -14.03 -5.15 -7.11
CA HIS A 58 -13.46 -4.86 -8.43
C HIS A 58 -11.93 -5.01 -8.50
N PHE A 59 -11.22 -4.88 -7.38
CA PHE A 59 -9.75 -4.91 -7.37
C PHE A 59 -9.17 -6.24 -6.89
N VAL A 60 -9.94 -6.98 -6.09
CA VAL A 60 -9.47 -8.18 -5.37
C VAL A 60 -10.11 -9.46 -5.90
N ASP A 61 -11.26 -9.37 -6.59
CA ASP A 61 -11.93 -10.54 -7.13
C ASP A 61 -11.08 -11.18 -8.24
N LEU A 62 -10.82 -12.47 -8.08
CA LEU A 62 -10.12 -13.32 -9.05
C LEU A 62 -10.83 -13.31 -10.41
N ALA A 63 -12.14 -13.11 -10.44
CA ALA A 63 -12.89 -13.02 -11.70
C ALA A 63 -12.44 -11.81 -12.53
N TYR A 64 -12.07 -10.68 -11.92
CA TYR A 64 -11.64 -9.49 -12.66
C TYR A 64 -10.26 -9.67 -13.33
N TRP A 65 -9.35 -10.40 -12.68
CA TRP A 65 -8.02 -10.68 -13.22
C TRP A 65 -7.98 -11.77 -14.30
N ASN A 66 -9.02 -12.60 -14.39
CA ASN A 66 -9.11 -13.72 -15.33
C ASN A 66 -10.02 -13.43 -16.55
N VAL A 67 -10.54 -12.22 -16.67
CA VAL A 67 -11.29 -11.81 -17.86
C VAL A 67 -10.31 -11.18 -18.85
N GLU A 68 -10.23 -11.76 -20.05
CA GLU A 68 -9.53 -11.14 -21.16
C GLU A 68 -10.20 -9.78 -21.46
N LEU A 69 -9.42 -8.71 -21.42
CA LEU A 69 -9.87 -7.41 -21.90
C LEU A 69 -9.97 -7.52 -23.43
N SER A 70 -11.16 -7.81 -23.94
CA SER A 70 -11.47 -7.66 -25.36
C SER A 70 -11.59 -6.17 -25.69
N ASP A 71 -10.95 -5.75 -26.79
CA ASP A 71 -10.93 -4.38 -27.33
C ASP A 71 -12.32 -3.77 -27.57
#